data_AF-A0AAU1GXP5-F1
#
_entry.id   AF-A0AAU1GXP5-F1
#
_cell.length_a   1.000
_cell.length_b   1.000
_cell.length_c   1.000
_cell.angle_alpha   90.00
_cell.angle_beta   90.00
_cell.angle_gamma   90.00
#
_symmetry.space_group_name_H-M   'P 1'
#
loop_
_entity.id
_entity.type
_entity.pdbx_description
1 polymer ?
#
loop_
_entity_poly.entity_id
_entity_poly.type
_entity_poly.pdbx_seq_one_letter_code
_entity_poly.pdbx_strand_id
1 'polypeptide(L)'
;MAKRSIWAQDEENKPKTRQTYADDTVGRLHSGYSEKNEKGNLVPVALSEWRFSTGEQSVADAVAQLFGGTPVENEESTSENFIDVFTSKDRIPVILEADGIHWDMKLWWNQKLKHHCDGFDFLSNDKDESLIGTPCGCPTLFDERKAAAKEGDAPNPAQTITFSLADDPELGRFKFQTGSWTLFKVIHEAEDALERIGNGGSVLAYLELELVEYTPKKGPMRNKLVSYYKPVINVVKSYNDAVAE
;
A
#
# COMPACT_ATOMS: atom_id res chain seq x y z
N MET A 1 -29.38 -13.21 24.19
CA MET A 1 -30.37 -12.18 23.79
C MET A 1 -29.97 -11.68 22.41
N ALA A 2 -30.88 -11.70 21.44
CA ALA A 2 -30.55 -11.24 20.08
C ALA A 2 -30.24 -9.73 20.08
N LYS A 3 -29.15 -9.32 19.41
CA LYS A 3 -28.76 -7.91 19.23
C LYS A 3 -29.92 -7.17 18.54
N ARG A 4 -30.46 -6.14 19.17
CA ARG A 4 -31.47 -5.26 18.57
C ARG A 4 -30.76 -4.37 17.54
N SER A 5 -31.06 -4.58 16.26
CA SER A 5 -30.57 -3.72 15.18
C SER A 5 -31.40 -2.44 15.14
N ILE A 6 -30.74 -1.29 15.09
CA ILE A 6 -31.41 0.02 14.92
C ILE A 6 -32.16 0.13 13.59
N TRP A 7 -31.82 -0.73 12.62
CA TRP A 7 -32.45 -0.81 11.31
C TRP A 7 -33.70 -1.70 11.29
N ALA A 8 -34.04 -2.36 12.40
CA ALA A 8 -35.19 -3.28 12.46
C ALA A 8 -36.55 -2.60 12.29
N GLN A 9 -36.61 -1.27 12.45
CA GLN A 9 -37.82 -0.45 12.26
C GLN A 9 -37.67 0.58 11.14
N ASP A 10 -36.53 0.58 10.43
CA ASP A 10 -36.19 1.51 9.36
C ASP A 10 -35.41 0.76 8.27
N GLU A 11 -36.07 -0.25 7.70
CA GLU A 11 -35.45 -1.20 6.79
C GLU A 11 -35.17 -0.57 5.42
N GLU A 12 -35.93 0.46 5.04
CA GLU A 12 -35.75 1.22 3.79
C GLU A 12 -34.51 2.14 3.84
N ASN A 13 -34.13 2.67 5.02
CA ASN A 13 -32.90 3.45 5.20
C ASN A 13 -31.73 2.63 5.76
N LYS A 14 -31.93 1.31 5.93
CA LYS A 14 -30.84 0.38 6.23
C LYS A 14 -29.74 0.61 5.19
N PRO A 15 -28.47 0.83 5.60
CA PRO A 15 -27.37 0.95 4.66
C PRO A 15 -27.43 -0.24 3.72
N LYS A 16 -27.66 0.04 2.43
CA LYS A 16 -27.71 -1.02 1.42
C LYS A 16 -26.39 -1.78 1.52
N THR A 17 -26.47 -3.12 1.47
CA THR A 17 -25.28 -3.94 1.26
C THR A 17 -24.60 -3.42 0.00
N ARG A 18 -23.46 -2.77 0.19
CA ARG A 18 -22.87 -1.94 -0.85
C ARG A 18 -22.25 -2.90 -1.87
N GLN A 19 -22.76 -2.87 -3.11
CA GLN A 19 -22.33 -3.77 -4.19
C GLN A 19 -21.10 -3.25 -4.97
N THR A 20 -20.58 -2.08 -4.60
CA THR A 20 -19.42 -1.45 -5.25
C THR A 20 -18.57 -0.71 -4.24
N TYR A 21 -17.28 -1.01 -4.25
CA TYR A 21 -16.22 -0.36 -3.49
C TYR A 21 -16.20 1.17 -3.76
N ALA A 22 -15.80 1.98 -2.76
CA ALA A 22 -15.57 3.42 -2.98
C ALA A 22 -14.28 3.69 -3.79
N ASP A 23 -13.46 2.66 -3.95
CA ASP A 23 -12.24 2.55 -4.74
C ASP A 23 -12.48 1.53 -5.86
N ASP A 24 -11.89 1.65 -7.04
CA ASP A 24 -12.02 0.63 -8.11
C ASP A 24 -11.24 -0.68 -7.81
N THR A 25 -11.07 -1.00 -6.52
CA THR A 25 -10.28 -2.14 -6.03
C THR A 25 -11.07 -3.01 -5.07
N VAL A 26 -10.92 -4.32 -5.18
CA VAL A 26 -11.59 -5.32 -4.33
C VAL A 26 -10.94 -5.51 -2.97
N GLY A 27 -9.74 -4.96 -2.78
CA GLY A 27 -9.04 -5.05 -1.51
C GLY A 27 -7.69 -4.33 -1.52
N ARG A 28 -7.02 -4.41 -0.37
CA ARG A 28 -5.73 -3.78 -0.14
C ARG A 28 -4.72 -4.78 0.39
N LEU A 29 -3.48 -4.63 -0.03
CA LEU A 29 -2.32 -5.35 0.49
C LEU A 29 -1.59 -4.47 1.50
N HIS A 30 -1.05 -5.07 2.56
CA HIS A 30 -0.38 -4.38 3.66
C HIS A 30 0.89 -5.10 4.10
N SER A 31 1.98 -4.35 4.27
CA SER A 31 3.26 -4.83 4.82
C SER A 31 3.35 -4.68 6.35
N GLY A 32 2.26 -4.28 6.99
CA GLY A 32 2.21 -3.94 8.41
C GLY A 32 0.79 -3.71 8.88
N TYR A 33 0.62 -3.62 10.19
CA TYR A 33 -0.63 -3.22 10.83
C TYR A 33 -0.34 -2.37 12.06
N SER A 34 -1.38 -1.97 12.78
CA SER A 34 -1.25 -1.21 14.02
C SER A 34 -1.91 -1.97 15.15
N GLU A 35 -1.22 -2.08 16.29
CA GLU A 35 -1.72 -2.78 17.47
C GLU A 35 -1.56 -1.93 18.72
N LYS A 36 -2.37 -2.20 19.75
CA LYS A 36 -2.20 -1.53 21.05
C LYS A 36 -1.08 -2.21 21.83
N ASN A 37 -0.07 -1.44 22.23
CA ASN A 37 0.95 -1.93 23.15
C ASN A 37 0.40 -2.08 24.58
N GLU A 38 1.22 -2.59 25.51
CA GLU A 38 0.88 -2.76 26.94
C GLU A 38 0.36 -1.48 27.63
N LYS A 39 0.71 -0.30 27.08
CA LYS A 39 0.31 1.02 27.59
C LYS A 39 -0.97 1.55 26.93
N GLY A 40 -1.61 0.75 26.07
CA GLY A 40 -2.83 1.11 25.34
C GLY A 40 -2.60 2.04 24.14
N ASN A 41 -1.35 2.33 23.78
CA ASN A 41 -1.03 3.19 22.64
C ASN A 41 -0.96 2.36 21.36
N LEU A 42 -1.55 2.87 20.28
CA LEU A 42 -1.44 2.27 18.96
C LEU A 42 0.00 2.42 18.44
N VAL A 43 0.66 1.29 18.14
CA VAL A 43 2.01 1.23 17.60
C VAL A 43 2.01 0.47 16.27
N PRO A 44 2.83 0.89 15.30
CA PRO A 44 2.98 0.17 14.05
C PRO A 44 3.76 -1.13 14.27
N VAL A 45 3.29 -2.20 13.64
CA VAL A 45 3.92 -3.53 13.62
C VAL A 45 4.23 -3.88 12.18
N ALA A 46 5.50 -4.14 11.89
CA ALA A 46 5.92 -4.64 10.58
C ALA A 46 5.62 -6.14 10.50
N LEU A 47 5.14 -6.59 9.34
CA LEU A 47 4.90 -8.01 9.09
C LEU A 47 6.08 -8.63 8.35
N SER A 48 6.31 -9.93 8.60
CA SER A 48 7.17 -10.78 7.76
C SER A 48 6.42 -11.37 6.56
N GLU A 49 5.09 -11.44 6.65
CA GLU A 49 4.19 -12.03 5.66
C GLU A 49 3.10 -11.01 5.30
N TRP A 50 2.53 -11.12 4.11
CA TRP A 50 1.55 -10.15 3.64
C TRP A 50 0.21 -10.27 4.37
N ARG A 51 -0.46 -9.13 4.58
CA ARG A 51 -1.86 -9.07 4.99
C ARG A 51 -2.71 -8.45 3.88
N PHE A 52 -3.80 -9.11 3.52
CA PHE A 52 -4.86 -8.50 2.71
C PHE A 52 -5.98 -7.96 3.59
N SER A 53 -6.65 -6.90 3.14
CA SER A 53 -7.90 -6.43 3.73
C SER A 53 -8.94 -6.23 2.63
N THR A 54 -10.16 -6.71 2.82
CA THR A 54 -11.29 -6.53 1.88
C THR A 54 -12.61 -6.30 2.64
N GLY A 55 -13.63 -5.80 1.95
CA GLY A 55 -15.00 -5.74 2.47
C GLY A 55 -15.87 -6.94 2.09
N GLU A 56 -15.36 -7.85 1.26
CA GLU A 56 -16.12 -8.98 0.71
C GLU A 56 -15.58 -10.33 1.19
N GLN A 57 -16.45 -11.14 1.78
CA GLN A 57 -16.08 -12.47 2.29
C GLN A 57 -15.58 -13.40 1.17
N SER A 58 -16.17 -13.34 -0.02
CA SER A 58 -15.74 -14.14 -1.18
C SER A 58 -14.30 -13.82 -1.58
N VAL A 59 -13.92 -12.55 -1.57
CA VAL A 59 -12.55 -12.12 -1.86
C VAL A 59 -11.60 -12.59 -0.76
N ALA A 60 -12.01 -12.46 0.51
CA ALA A 60 -11.19 -12.91 1.64
C ALA A 60 -10.95 -14.43 1.62
N ASP A 61 -11.99 -15.22 1.34
CA ASP A 61 -11.92 -16.68 1.22
C ASP A 61 -11.01 -17.10 0.07
N ALA A 62 -11.11 -16.45 -1.09
CA ALA A 62 -10.26 -16.71 -2.25
C ALA A 62 -8.78 -16.40 -1.94
N VAL A 63 -8.50 -15.25 -1.33
CA VAL A 63 -7.14 -14.88 -0.89
C VAL A 63 -6.59 -15.90 0.12
N ALA A 64 -7.40 -16.31 1.09
CA ALA A 64 -6.99 -17.32 2.08
C ALA A 64 -6.72 -18.68 1.43
N GLN A 65 -7.49 -19.06 0.40
CA GLN A 65 -7.26 -20.28 -0.37
C GLN A 65 -5.95 -20.23 -1.16
N LEU A 66 -5.62 -19.09 -1.78
CA LEU A 66 -4.42 -18.92 -2.61
C LEU A 66 -3.14 -18.82 -1.76
N PHE A 67 -3.18 -18.05 -0.67
CA PHE A 67 -1.98 -17.65 0.07
C PHE A 67 -1.98 -18.11 1.53
N GLY A 68 -2.96 -18.90 1.95
CA GLY A 68 -3.12 -19.35 3.32
C GLY A 68 -3.66 -18.25 4.24
N GLY A 69 -3.79 -18.60 5.52
CA GLY A 69 -4.40 -17.74 6.53
C GLY A 69 -5.86 -18.03 6.76
N THR A 70 -6.49 -17.18 7.57
CA THR A 70 -7.91 -17.24 7.87
C THR A 70 -8.49 -15.83 7.81
N PRO A 71 -9.64 -15.62 7.13
CA PRO A 71 -10.36 -14.36 7.19
C PRO A 71 -10.81 -14.03 8.62
N VAL A 72 -10.52 -12.81 9.07
CA VAL A 72 -10.90 -12.31 10.39
C VAL A 72 -11.54 -10.94 10.22
N GLU A 73 -12.78 -10.78 10.68
CA GLU A 73 -13.42 -9.48 10.78
C GLU A 73 -12.71 -8.61 11.84
N ASN A 74 -12.30 -7.43 11.43
CA ASN A 74 -11.69 -6.42 12.28
C ASN A 74 -12.77 -5.46 12.79
N GLU A 75 -13.37 -5.80 13.94
CA GLU A 75 -14.45 -5.00 14.56
C GLU A 75 -14.02 -3.58 14.95
N GLU A 76 -12.72 -3.31 15.09
CA GLU A 76 -12.19 -1.98 15.40
C GLU A 76 -11.99 -1.12 14.12
N SER A 77 -12.08 -1.71 12.93
CA SER A 77 -11.90 -1.01 11.67
C SER A 77 -13.13 -0.17 11.32
N THR A 78 -12.89 1.10 10.96
CA THR A 78 -13.91 1.99 10.36
C THR A 78 -13.83 2.02 8.84
N SER A 79 -12.95 1.22 8.25
CA SER A 79 -12.73 1.08 6.81
C SER A 79 -13.81 0.20 6.19
N GLU A 80 -14.11 0.42 4.90
CA GLU A 80 -14.90 -0.53 4.11
C GLU A 80 -14.19 -1.88 3.91
N ASN A 81 -12.86 -1.89 4.02
CA ASN A 81 -12.04 -3.10 4.01
C ASN A 81 -11.81 -3.55 5.46
N PHE A 82 -12.79 -4.24 6.03
CA PHE A 82 -12.79 -4.64 7.45
C PHE A 82 -12.50 -6.13 7.68
N ILE A 83 -12.37 -6.94 6.62
CA ILE A 83 -11.98 -8.35 6.73
C ILE A 83 -10.49 -8.45 6.44
N ASP A 84 -9.69 -8.80 7.45
CA ASP A 84 -8.25 -9.00 7.34
C ASP A 84 -7.94 -10.48 7.07
N VAL A 85 -7.02 -10.76 6.15
CA VAL A 85 -6.45 -12.09 5.89
C VAL A 85 -4.93 -12.00 6.07
N PHE A 86 -4.42 -12.54 7.17
CA PHE A 86 -2.98 -12.69 7.40
C PHE A 86 -2.51 -13.95 6.69
N THR A 87 -1.75 -13.77 5.60
CA THR A 87 -1.29 -14.89 4.75
C THR A 87 -0.08 -15.59 5.37
N SER A 88 0.31 -16.73 4.82
CA SER A 88 1.59 -17.40 5.12
C SER A 88 2.65 -17.15 4.05
N LYS A 89 2.50 -16.07 3.26
CA LYS A 89 3.35 -15.74 2.13
C LYS A 89 3.99 -14.39 2.33
N ASP A 90 5.32 -14.35 2.19
CA ASP A 90 6.13 -13.13 2.07
C ASP A 90 6.22 -12.65 0.61
N ARG A 91 5.80 -13.48 -0.35
CA ARG A 91 5.83 -13.21 -1.78
C ARG A 91 4.48 -13.50 -2.45
N ILE A 92 3.91 -12.49 -3.10
CA ILE A 92 2.65 -12.59 -3.85
C ILE A 92 2.93 -12.42 -5.36
N PRO A 93 2.58 -13.39 -6.21
CA PRO A 93 2.61 -13.21 -7.67
C PRO A 93 1.48 -12.29 -8.11
N VAL A 94 1.82 -11.26 -8.87
CA VAL A 94 0.88 -10.22 -9.31
C VAL A 94 1.05 -9.90 -10.79
N ILE A 95 -0.01 -9.39 -11.38
CA ILE A 95 -0.02 -8.79 -12.71
C ILE A 95 -0.02 -7.27 -12.53
N LEU A 96 1.02 -6.63 -13.06
CA LEU A 96 1.12 -5.17 -13.10
C LEU A 96 0.84 -4.69 -14.51
N GLU A 97 -0.09 -3.76 -14.63
CA GLU A 97 -0.30 -2.99 -15.86
C GLU A 97 0.81 -1.95 -16.03
N ALA A 98 0.95 -1.39 -17.24
CA ALA A 98 1.98 -0.40 -17.55
C ALA A 98 1.89 0.87 -16.66
N ASP A 99 0.70 1.21 -16.16
CA ASP A 99 0.44 2.31 -15.21
C ASP A 99 0.23 1.81 -13.76
N GLY A 100 0.56 0.55 -13.48
CA GLY A 100 0.31 -0.10 -12.20
C GLY A 100 1.14 0.44 -11.04
N ILE A 101 2.19 1.23 -11.31
CA ILE A 101 3.01 1.89 -10.29
C ILE A 101 2.80 3.40 -10.41
N HIS A 102 2.36 4.00 -9.31
CA HIS A 102 2.22 5.45 -9.20
C HIS A 102 2.86 5.93 -7.90
N TRP A 103 3.50 7.09 -7.95
CA TRP A 103 4.00 7.75 -6.75
C TRP A 103 3.86 9.26 -6.85
N ASP A 104 3.65 9.86 -5.69
CA ASP A 104 3.67 11.30 -5.47
C ASP A 104 4.23 11.59 -4.07
N MET A 105 4.28 12.87 -3.71
CA MET A 105 4.79 13.34 -2.43
C MET A 105 3.68 14.14 -1.73
N LYS A 106 3.27 13.70 -0.54
CA LYS A 106 2.16 14.29 0.23
C LYS A 106 2.56 14.68 1.66
N LEU A 107 2.20 15.90 2.05
CA LEU A 107 2.24 16.36 3.44
C LEU A 107 0.80 16.51 3.94
N TRP A 108 0.45 15.72 4.96
CA TRP A 108 -0.82 15.84 5.66
C TRP A 108 -0.60 16.53 7.00
N TRP A 109 -1.35 17.61 7.24
CA TRP A 109 -1.36 18.32 8.52
C TRP A 109 -2.78 18.48 9.01
N ASN A 110 -3.09 17.96 10.19
CA ASN A 110 -4.44 17.97 10.77
C ASN A 110 -5.51 17.50 9.78
N GLN A 111 -5.27 16.34 9.13
CA GLN A 111 -6.14 15.74 8.10
C GLN A 111 -6.36 16.57 6.84
N LYS A 112 -5.61 17.67 6.65
CA LYS A 112 -5.63 18.47 5.42
C LYS A 112 -4.36 18.25 4.62
N LEU A 113 -4.52 18.08 3.32
CA LEU A 113 -3.40 18.01 2.40
C LEU A 113 -2.78 19.40 2.28
N LYS A 114 -1.54 19.56 2.77
CA LYS A 114 -0.81 20.84 2.76
C LYS A 114 0.16 20.98 1.62
N HIS A 115 0.67 19.86 1.15
CA HIS A 115 1.63 19.82 0.06
C HIS A 115 1.37 18.57 -0.74
N HIS A 116 1.23 18.71 -2.06
CA HIS A 116 1.13 17.60 -3.00
C HIS A 116 1.95 17.92 -4.24
N CYS A 117 3.00 17.14 -4.49
CA CYS A 117 3.94 17.35 -5.58
C CYS A 117 4.48 16.04 -6.13
N ASP A 118 5.16 16.10 -7.27
CA ASP A 118 5.96 14.99 -7.84
C ASP A 118 7.44 15.05 -7.39
N GLY A 119 7.73 15.88 -6.39
CA GLY A 119 9.08 16.19 -5.93
C GLY A 119 9.74 17.36 -6.66
N PHE A 120 9.18 17.85 -7.75
CA PHE A 120 9.66 19.02 -8.50
C PHE A 120 8.61 20.12 -8.51
N ASP A 121 7.40 19.83 -8.96
CA ASP A 121 6.30 20.78 -9.14
C ASP A 121 5.06 20.36 -8.34
N PHE A 122 4.22 21.34 -7.98
CA PHE A 122 2.94 21.05 -7.33
C PHE A 122 1.99 20.29 -8.28
N LEU A 123 1.41 19.21 -7.78
CA LEU A 123 0.36 18.44 -8.47
C LEU A 123 -1.04 18.92 -8.07
N SER A 124 -1.21 19.36 -6.82
CA SER A 124 -2.44 20.02 -6.36
C SER A 124 -2.20 20.89 -5.13
N ASN A 125 -3.14 21.80 -4.86
CA ASN A 125 -3.13 22.63 -3.66
C ASN A 125 -4.57 22.93 -3.21
N ASP A 126 -4.85 22.86 -1.90
CA ASP A 126 -6.20 23.02 -1.34
C ASP A 126 -6.72 24.46 -1.40
N LYS A 127 -5.84 25.45 -1.58
CA LYS A 127 -6.16 26.88 -1.50
C LYS A 127 -5.96 27.63 -2.80
N ASP A 128 -5.08 27.13 -3.68
CA ASP A 128 -4.66 27.87 -4.86
C ASP A 128 -4.28 26.93 -6.01
N GLU A 129 -5.22 26.73 -6.94
CA GLU A 129 -4.99 25.93 -8.16
C GLU A 129 -3.92 26.54 -9.08
N SER A 130 -3.62 27.84 -8.96
CA SER A 130 -2.59 28.48 -9.80
C SER A 130 -1.17 28.01 -9.47
N LEU A 131 -0.99 27.34 -8.32
CA LEU A 131 0.28 26.73 -7.96
C LEU A 131 0.56 25.43 -8.73
N ILE A 132 -0.44 24.79 -9.33
CA ILE A 132 -0.26 23.52 -10.06
C ILE A 132 0.73 23.74 -11.22
N GLY A 133 1.76 22.89 -11.30
CA GLY A 133 2.84 23.00 -12.27
C GLY A 133 3.92 24.04 -11.95
N THR A 134 3.86 24.68 -10.77
CA THR A 134 4.92 25.57 -10.29
C THR A 134 5.89 24.82 -9.36
N PRO A 135 7.17 25.26 -9.24
CA PRO A 135 8.14 24.59 -8.39
C PRO A 135 7.67 24.47 -6.94
N CYS A 136 7.71 23.25 -6.40
CA CYS A 136 7.16 22.96 -5.08
C CYS A 136 8.06 23.41 -3.90
N GLY A 137 9.34 23.71 -4.18
CA GLY A 137 10.31 24.14 -3.17
C GLY A 137 10.85 23.02 -2.28
N CYS A 138 10.56 21.74 -2.59
CA CYS A 138 11.17 20.63 -1.87
C CYS A 138 12.70 20.58 -2.10
N PRO A 139 13.49 20.14 -1.09
CA PRO A 139 14.93 19.93 -1.27
C PRO A 139 15.21 19.00 -2.45
N THR A 140 16.30 19.18 -3.19
CA THR A 140 16.59 18.34 -4.36
C THR A 140 17.22 17.00 -3.97
N LEU A 141 18.04 16.98 -2.92
CA LEU A 141 18.76 15.80 -2.47
C LEU A 141 17.87 14.86 -1.65
N PHE A 142 17.97 13.56 -1.91
CA PHE A 142 17.16 12.52 -1.25
C PHE A 142 17.25 12.56 0.28
N ASP A 143 18.46 12.64 0.82
CA ASP A 143 18.67 12.65 2.27
C ASP A 143 18.11 13.93 2.93
N GLU A 144 18.17 15.07 2.24
CA GLU A 144 17.58 16.33 2.71
C GLU A 144 16.06 16.29 2.68
N ARG A 145 15.46 15.73 1.62
CA ARG A 145 14.00 15.50 1.54
C ARG A 145 13.53 14.66 2.72
N LYS A 146 14.22 13.54 2.97
CA LYS A 146 13.90 12.62 4.06
C LYS A 146 14.05 13.28 5.43
N ALA A 147 15.07 14.12 5.62
CA ALA A 147 15.28 14.86 6.86
C ALA A 147 14.16 15.89 7.09
N ALA A 148 13.85 16.73 6.09
CA ALA A 148 12.79 17.73 6.18
C ALA A 148 11.40 17.09 6.41
N ALA A 149 11.12 15.96 5.76
CA ALA A 149 9.85 15.25 5.95
C ALA A 149 9.71 14.65 7.36
N LYS A 150 10.82 14.23 7.96
CA LYS A 150 10.86 13.75 9.35
C LYS A 150 10.58 14.89 10.35
N GLU A 151 10.98 16.11 10.02
CA GLU A 151 10.70 17.31 10.82
C GLU A 151 9.30 17.88 10.57
N GLY A 152 8.59 17.39 9.54
CA GLY A 152 7.24 17.82 9.18
C GLY A 152 7.22 19.03 8.23
N ASP A 153 8.37 19.44 7.72
CA ASP A 153 8.54 20.62 6.86
C ASP A 153 8.47 20.29 5.36
N ALA A 154 8.50 19.00 5.01
CA ALA A 154 8.39 18.52 3.63
C ALA A 154 7.42 17.33 3.52
N PRO A 155 6.86 17.06 2.33
CA PRO A 155 6.02 15.90 2.10
C PRO A 155 6.77 14.57 2.28
N ASN A 156 6.02 13.52 2.62
CA ASN A 156 6.48 12.12 2.56
C ASN A 156 6.12 11.51 1.20
N PRO A 157 6.86 10.51 0.71
CA PRO A 157 6.45 9.77 -0.45
C PRO A 157 5.14 9.04 -0.17
N ALA A 158 4.30 8.92 -1.20
CA ALA A 158 3.11 8.12 -1.19
C ALA A 158 3.09 7.30 -2.49
N GLN A 159 3.41 6.03 -2.36
CA GLN A 159 3.43 5.09 -3.48
C GLN A 159 2.15 4.26 -3.47
N THR A 160 1.54 4.11 -4.64
CA THR A 160 0.39 3.25 -4.88
C THR A 160 0.75 2.26 -5.97
N ILE A 161 0.69 0.98 -5.65
CA ILE A 161 0.88 -0.12 -6.59
C ILE A 161 -0.49 -0.76 -6.78
N THR A 162 -1.02 -0.74 -7.99
CA THR A 162 -2.30 -1.34 -8.37
C THR A 162 -2.04 -2.58 -9.22
N PHE A 163 -2.66 -3.69 -8.86
CA PHE A 163 -2.34 -4.98 -9.45
C PHE A 163 -3.53 -5.95 -9.42
N SER A 164 -3.49 -6.98 -10.25
CA SER A 164 -4.35 -8.17 -10.10
C SER A 164 -3.52 -9.34 -9.59
N LEU A 165 -4.14 -10.34 -8.96
CA LEU A 165 -3.42 -11.54 -8.55
C LEU A 165 -3.12 -12.41 -9.77
N ALA A 166 -1.89 -12.93 -9.89
CA ALA A 166 -1.56 -13.76 -11.05
C ALA A 166 -2.27 -15.13 -11.00
N ASP A 167 -2.50 -15.67 -9.80
CA ASP A 167 -3.15 -16.97 -9.60
C ASP A 167 -4.68 -16.92 -9.76
N ASP A 168 -5.27 -15.71 -9.69
CA ASP A 168 -6.69 -15.46 -9.96
C ASP A 168 -6.91 -14.00 -10.43
N PRO A 169 -6.67 -13.70 -11.71
CA PRO A 169 -6.76 -12.34 -12.24
C PRO A 169 -8.19 -11.77 -12.21
N GLU A 170 -9.20 -12.65 -12.26
CA GLU A 170 -10.62 -12.28 -12.32
C GLU A 170 -11.19 -11.94 -10.94
N LEU A 171 -10.45 -12.24 -9.84
CA LEU A 171 -10.84 -11.84 -8.50
C LEU A 171 -10.95 -10.30 -8.35
N GLY A 172 -10.25 -9.57 -9.22
CA GLY A 172 -10.30 -8.11 -9.31
C GLY A 172 -8.97 -7.44 -8.94
N ARG A 173 -8.98 -6.10 -8.97
CA ARG A 173 -7.79 -5.29 -8.71
C ARG A 173 -7.60 -5.05 -7.23
N PHE A 174 -6.38 -5.19 -6.76
CA PHE A 174 -5.93 -4.84 -5.43
C PHE A 174 -5.03 -3.62 -5.50
N LYS A 175 -4.79 -3.01 -4.34
CA LYS A 175 -3.78 -1.98 -4.21
C LYS A 175 -2.92 -2.12 -2.98
N PHE A 176 -1.65 -1.76 -3.12
CA PHE A 176 -0.71 -1.58 -2.03
C PHE A 176 -0.34 -0.10 -1.93
N GLN A 177 -0.64 0.51 -0.79
CA GLN A 177 -0.27 1.90 -0.51
C GLN A 177 0.79 1.94 0.59
N THR A 178 1.87 2.67 0.34
CA THR A 178 2.94 2.81 1.30
C THR A 178 3.53 4.21 1.25
N GLY A 179 4.22 4.61 2.32
CA GLY A 179 5.05 5.81 2.38
C GLY A 179 6.50 5.47 2.68
N SER A 180 6.92 4.27 2.29
CA SER A 180 8.26 3.74 2.59
C SER A 180 9.32 4.50 1.81
N TRP A 181 10.20 5.20 2.52
CA TRP A 181 11.41 5.80 1.93
C TRP A 181 12.38 4.75 1.37
N THR A 182 12.38 3.53 1.92
CA THR A 182 13.24 2.44 1.42
C THR A 182 12.78 1.97 0.05
N LEU A 183 11.47 1.80 -0.16
CA LEU A 183 10.93 1.49 -1.47
C LEU A 183 11.09 2.68 -2.42
N PHE A 184 10.81 3.90 -1.96
CA PHE A 184 10.94 5.10 -2.78
C PHE A 184 12.31 5.25 -3.43
N LYS A 185 13.37 4.88 -2.70
CA LYS A 185 14.75 4.98 -3.18
C LYS A 185 14.99 4.12 -4.44
N VAL A 186 14.29 3.00 -4.59
CA VAL A 186 14.50 2.00 -5.64
C VAL A 186 13.28 1.81 -6.54
N ILE A 187 12.23 2.63 -6.39
CA ILE A 187 10.99 2.45 -7.17
C ILE A 187 11.22 2.63 -8.68
N HIS A 188 12.15 3.51 -9.05
CA HIS A 188 12.57 3.71 -10.43
C HIS A 188 13.10 2.42 -11.09
N GLU A 189 13.76 1.54 -10.33
CA GLU A 189 14.24 0.26 -10.87
C GLU A 189 13.07 -0.64 -11.30
N ALA A 190 11.94 -0.58 -10.57
CA ALA A 190 10.72 -1.31 -10.90
C ALA A 190 9.98 -0.66 -12.07
N GLU A 191 9.94 0.67 -12.16
CA GLU A 191 9.36 1.42 -13.29
C GLU A 191 10.14 1.15 -14.59
N ASP A 192 11.47 1.25 -14.55
CA ASP A 192 12.35 0.95 -15.69
C ASP A 192 12.19 -0.52 -16.15
N ALA A 193 12.03 -1.45 -15.21
CA ALA A 193 11.78 -2.85 -15.53
C ALA A 193 10.40 -3.08 -16.13
N LEU A 194 9.36 -2.41 -15.63
CA LEU A 194 7.99 -2.46 -16.16
C LEU A 194 7.95 -1.95 -17.60
N GLU A 195 8.59 -0.81 -17.89
CA GLU A 195 8.69 -0.25 -19.25
C GLU A 195 9.44 -1.21 -20.18
N ARG A 196 10.63 -1.65 -19.77
CA ARG A 196 11.52 -2.48 -20.60
C ARG A 196 10.97 -3.88 -20.88
N ILE A 197 10.35 -4.52 -19.88
CA ILE A 197 9.87 -5.91 -19.97
C ILE A 197 8.45 -5.96 -20.50
N GLY A 198 7.57 -5.04 -20.04
CA GLY A 198 6.18 -4.98 -20.47
C GLY A 198 6.01 -4.43 -21.87
N ASN A 199 6.90 -3.53 -22.31
CA ASN A 199 6.83 -2.86 -23.62
C ASN A 199 5.42 -2.29 -23.89
N GLY A 200 4.84 -1.63 -22.88
CA GLY A 200 3.48 -1.07 -22.90
C GLY A 200 2.35 -2.06 -22.58
N GLY A 201 2.65 -3.33 -22.36
CA GLY A 201 1.72 -4.36 -21.88
C GLY A 201 1.90 -4.70 -20.40
N SER A 202 1.06 -5.60 -19.91
CA SER A 202 1.13 -6.11 -18.54
C SER A 202 2.30 -7.06 -18.33
N VAL A 203 2.80 -7.10 -17.09
CA VAL A 203 3.92 -7.95 -16.68
C VAL A 203 3.53 -8.84 -15.51
N LEU A 204 4.13 -10.02 -15.46
CA LEU A 204 4.17 -10.83 -14.25
C LEU A 204 5.27 -10.27 -13.34
N ALA A 205 4.90 -9.96 -12.10
CA ALA A 205 5.80 -9.47 -11.08
C ALA A 205 5.56 -10.17 -9.72
N TYR A 206 6.47 -9.96 -8.78
CA TYR A 206 6.31 -10.36 -7.39
C TYR A 206 6.33 -9.15 -6.47
N LEU A 207 5.39 -9.10 -5.53
CA LEU A 207 5.45 -8.23 -4.36
C LEU A 207 5.99 -9.02 -3.17
N GLU A 208 7.15 -8.60 -2.65
CA GLU A 208 7.93 -9.35 -1.66
C GLU A 208 8.19 -8.54 -0.39
N LEU A 209 8.23 -9.21 0.77
CA LEU A 209 8.74 -8.67 2.03
C LEU A 209 10.13 -9.25 2.31
N GLU A 210 11.17 -8.47 2.02
CA GLU A 210 12.57 -8.87 2.21
C GLU A 210 13.05 -8.52 3.62
N LEU A 211 13.58 -9.50 4.36
CA LEU A 211 14.26 -9.26 5.63
C LEU A 211 15.61 -8.57 5.38
N VAL A 212 15.79 -7.40 5.97
CA VAL A 212 17.04 -6.66 5.98
C VAL A 212 17.64 -6.70 7.37
N GLU A 213 18.83 -7.29 7.51
CA GLU A 213 19.60 -7.31 8.74
C GLU A 213 20.93 -6.58 8.56
N TYR A 214 21.21 -5.61 9.43
CA TYR A 214 22.49 -4.92 9.41
C TYR A 214 22.84 -4.34 10.77
N THR A 215 24.13 -4.07 10.97
CA THR A 215 24.64 -3.40 12.17
C THR A 215 25.10 -1.98 11.80
N PRO A 216 24.38 -0.92 12.22
CA PRO A 216 24.76 0.45 11.92
C PRO A 216 26.11 0.80 12.56
N LYS A 217 26.99 1.44 11.80
CA LYS A 217 28.28 1.94 12.30
C LYS A 217 28.17 3.33 12.96
N LYS A 218 27.06 4.03 12.74
CA LYS A 218 26.78 5.39 13.26
C LYS A 218 25.30 5.51 13.65
N GLY A 219 24.97 6.54 14.42
CA GLY A 219 23.60 6.87 14.84
C GLY A 219 23.15 6.18 16.15
N PRO A 220 21.89 6.42 16.57
CA PRO A 220 21.37 5.93 17.86
C PRO A 220 21.39 4.41 18.02
N MET A 221 21.33 3.67 16.90
CA MET A 221 21.36 2.21 16.84
C MET A 221 22.77 1.66 16.56
N ARG A 222 23.83 2.47 16.76
CA ARG A 222 25.22 2.05 16.51
C ARG A 222 25.55 0.76 17.27
N ASN A 223 26.15 -0.19 16.57
CA ASN A 223 26.58 -1.50 17.09
C ASN A 223 25.44 -2.39 17.62
N LYS A 224 24.17 -2.07 17.30
CA LYS A 224 23.04 -2.95 17.57
C LYS A 224 22.59 -3.60 16.27
N LEU A 225 22.26 -4.88 16.31
CA LEU A 225 21.61 -5.55 15.18
C LEU A 225 20.25 -4.88 14.94
N VAL A 226 20.03 -4.41 13.71
CA VAL A 226 18.76 -3.87 13.25
C VAL A 226 18.24 -4.82 12.18
N SER A 227 17.04 -5.34 12.40
CA SER A 227 16.31 -6.21 11.47
C SER A 227 14.95 -5.61 11.17
N TYR A 228 14.57 -5.50 9.89
CA TYR A 228 13.23 -5.08 9.48
C TYR A 228 12.88 -5.64 8.10
N TYR A 229 11.59 -5.75 7.80
CA TYR A 229 11.11 -6.14 6.48
C TYR A 229 10.85 -4.92 5.61
N LYS A 230 11.27 -4.97 4.35
CA LYS A 230 10.96 -3.94 3.34
C LYS A 230 10.15 -4.55 2.20
N PRO A 231 9.19 -3.81 1.62
CA PRO A 231 8.56 -4.22 0.37
C PRO A 231 9.54 -4.09 -0.80
N VAL A 232 9.50 -5.06 -1.71
CA VAL A 232 10.28 -5.12 -2.97
C VAL A 232 9.33 -5.49 -4.12
N ILE A 233 9.55 -4.89 -5.29
CA ILE A 233 8.81 -5.18 -6.52
C ILE A 233 9.78 -5.80 -7.51
N ASN A 234 9.56 -7.07 -7.86
CA ASN A 234 10.41 -7.81 -8.80
C ASN A 234 9.63 -8.09 -10.09
N VAL A 235 9.91 -7.35 -11.17
CA VAL A 235 9.32 -7.59 -12.49
C VAL A 235 10.05 -8.76 -13.17
N VAL A 236 9.30 -9.77 -13.60
CA VAL A 236 9.87 -11.05 -14.06
C VAL A 236 9.89 -11.16 -15.58
N LYS A 237 8.71 -11.09 -16.21
CA LYS A 237 8.52 -11.25 -17.66
C LYS A 237 7.22 -10.60 -18.12
N SER A 238 7.04 -10.44 -19.44
CA SER A 238 5.76 -9.99 -19.99
C SER A 238 4.67 -11.00 -19.62
N TYR A 239 3.45 -10.53 -19.37
CA TYR A 239 2.35 -11.42 -19.01
C TYR A 239 1.95 -12.32 -20.19
N ASN A 240 2.04 -11.83 -21.42
CA ASN A 240 1.81 -12.62 -22.63
C ASN A 240 2.74 -13.84 -22.70
N ASP A 241 4.03 -13.66 -22.40
CA ASP A 241 4.99 -14.77 -22.36
C ASP A 241 4.73 -15.71 -21.19
N ALA A 242 4.21 -15.19 -20.06
CA ALA A 242 3.88 -16.01 -18.89
C ALA A 242 2.67 -16.93 -19.12
N VAL A 243 1.69 -16.51 -19.91
CA VAL A 243 0.48 -17.30 -20.21
C VAL A 243 0.69 -18.28 -21.37
N ALA A 244 1.73 -18.07 -22.20
CA ALA A 244 2.06 -18.94 -23.32
C ALA A 244 2.86 -20.21 -22.93
N GLU A 245 3.38 -20.27 -21.71
CA GLU A 245 4.10 -21.41 -21.12
C GLU A 245 3.17 -22.34 -20.32
#